data_AF-A0AAU8KDY6-F1
#
_entry.id   AF-A0AAU8KDY6-F1
#
_cell.length_a   1.000
_cell.length_b   1.000
_cell.length_c   1.000
_cell.angle_alpha   90.00
_cell.angle_beta   90.00
_cell.angle_gamma   90.00
#
_symmetry.space_group_name_H-M   'P 1'
#
loop_
_entity.id
_entity.type
_entity.pdbx_description
1 polymer ?
#
loop_
_entity_poly.entity_id
_entity_poly.type
_entity_poly.pdbx_seq_one_letter_code
_entity_poly.pdbx_strand_id
1 'polypeptide(L)'
;MDDREHQELDRYAPETASNRLLRVVVRIVVLVVVLPVRMVWDLAVAGGQVCRRVLLPPAGRALTALAGGVGWVLERLFGGIGWVLGWLIGTLVLRPLRWLYTSVLTPLGHGLRWIGTALLLPALYGLGNGIGWLITVLLIVPLRFLWRYVAVPVVRFGLVVPAVWLYANVLTPIGLGTAWVLSRLWQGTAWVLGTLWQGTAWVLAQLWRGIAATGRGLGLVVAWLVMTLLVAPIGWAYRRILTPVGREIAAAFEVAWRIAGYVSRAVGRALAWLAWHLIGAPVSWAYRTVCTPVGHFLRDAVWAPARRAAAEAGRAARSALTTARETVRQARRDAWRALVGAAAAERPGEPRGIPARTLGSTTTVPSAAQASESPLGGDPFAKQG
;
A
#
# COMPACT_ATOMS: atom_id res chain seq x y z
N MET A 1 65.96 -34.06 -99.10
CA MET A 1 66.44 -32.66 -99.07
C MET A 1 65.28 -31.82 -99.61
N ASP A 2 64.16 -31.83 -98.90
CA ASP A 2 63.97 -31.29 -97.53
C ASP A 2 64.02 -29.75 -97.62
N ASP A 3 63.04 -29.00 -97.11
CA ASP A 3 62.14 -29.37 -96.01
C ASP A 3 60.64 -29.43 -96.40
N ARG A 4 59.92 -30.35 -95.75
CA ARG A 4 58.47 -30.31 -95.58
C ARG A 4 58.16 -30.29 -94.08
N GLU A 5 56.92 -29.94 -93.77
CA GLU A 5 56.31 -29.85 -92.45
C GLU A 5 56.59 -28.55 -91.65
N HIS A 6 55.61 -27.89 -91.02
CA HIS A 6 54.17 -27.84 -91.30
C HIS A 6 53.60 -26.50 -90.74
N GLN A 7 52.52 -26.04 -91.38
CA GLN A 7 51.34 -25.31 -90.88
C GLN A 7 51.27 -24.93 -89.37
N GLU A 8 50.67 -23.78 -88.99
CA GLU A 8 49.33 -23.35 -89.44
C GLU A 8 49.17 -21.87 -89.84
N LEU A 9 48.77 -21.68 -91.10
CA LEU A 9 47.57 -20.91 -91.51
C LEU A 9 47.27 -19.58 -90.79
N ASP A 10 48.22 -18.65 -90.90
CA ASP A 10 47.86 -17.24 -90.92
C ASP A 10 47.02 -16.95 -92.19
N ARG A 11 45.69 -16.86 -92.03
CA ARG A 11 44.76 -16.47 -93.10
C ARG A 11 43.76 -15.45 -92.60
N TYR A 12 44.28 -14.34 -92.07
CA TYR A 12 43.58 -13.06 -91.97
C TYR A 12 43.33 -12.50 -93.39
N ALA A 13 42.43 -13.16 -94.12
CA ALA A 13 41.99 -12.84 -95.47
C ALA A 13 40.58 -12.19 -95.43
N PRO A 14 40.16 -11.44 -96.47
CA PRO A 14 39.65 -10.11 -96.18
C PRO A 14 38.15 -9.92 -96.44
N GLU A 15 37.40 -9.56 -95.39
CA GLU A 15 36.04 -9.00 -95.52
C GLU A 15 36.03 -7.49 -95.26
N THR A 16 36.70 -6.76 -96.15
CA THR A 16 36.70 -5.30 -96.20
C THR A 16 35.39 -4.76 -96.81
N ALA A 17 35.13 -3.46 -96.60
CA ALA A 17 33.89 -2.76 -96.96
C ALA A 17 32.60 -3.26 -96.27
N SER A 18 32.05 -4.43 -96.63
CA SER A 18 30.68 -4.83 -96.26
C SER A 18 30.42 -4.85 -94.75
N ASN A 19 31.26 -5.55 -93.98
CA ASN A 19 31.11 -5.63 -92.52
C ASN A 19 31.38 -4.27 -91.82
N ARG A 20 32.10 -3.36 -92.48
CA ARG A 20 32.34 -1.98 -92.01
C ARG A 20 31.12 -1.09 -92.28
N LEU A 21 30.53 -1.18 -93.47
CA LEU A 21 29.27 -0.53 -93.83
C LEU A 21 28.12 -1.03 -92.95
N LEU A 22 28.01 -2.35 -92.73
CA LEU A 22 27.02 -2.93 -91.83
C LEU A 22 27.18 -2.38 -90.41
N ARG A 23 28.42 -2.23 -89.91
CA ARG A 23 28.67 -1.61 -88.60
C ARG A 23 28.31 -0.12 -88.56
N VAL A 24 28.57 0.62 -89.64
CA VAL A 24 28.18 2.05 -89.73
C VAL A 24 26.65 2.18 -89.80
N VAL A 25 25.98 1.40 -90.65
CA VAL A 25 24.51 1.38 -90.77
C VAL A 25 23.87 0.93 -89.44
N VAL A 26 24.33 -0.15 -88.82
CA VAL A 26 23.84 -0.59 -87.51
C VAL A 26 24.09 0.49 -86.44
N ARG A 27 25.25 1.16 -86.44
CA ARG A 27 25.55 2.22 -85.48
C ARG A 27 24.71 3.48 -85.73
N ILE A 28 24.38 3.81 -86.98
CA ILE A 28 23.44 4.86 -87.35
C ILE A 28 22.02 4.48 -86.91
N VAL A 29 21.53 3.27 -87.22
CA VAL A 29 20.20 2.80 -86.80
C VAL A 29 20.09 2.75 -85.28
N VAL A 30 21.12 2.27 -84.57
CA VAL A 30 21.17 2.31 -83.10
C VAL A 30 21.17 3.76 -82.59
N LEU A 31 21.91 4.69 -83.20
CA LEU A 31 21.89 6.10 -82.78
C LEU A 31 20.53 6.77 -83.08
N VAL A 32 19.92 6.47 -84.23
CA VAL A 32 18.68 7.11 -84.70
C VAL A 32 17.43 6.50 -84.05
N VAL A 33 17.48 5.24 -83.59
CA VAL A 33 16.34 4.55 -82.95
C VAL A 33 16.57 4.38 -81.46
N VAL A 34 17.69 3.79 -81.03
CA VAL A 34 17.91 3.48 -79.61
C VAL A 34 18.23 4.74 -78.80
N LEU A 35 18.95 5.72 -79.34
CA LEU A 35 19.23 6.97 -78.60
C LEU A 35 17.96 7.77 -78.27
N PRO A 36 17.02 8.07 -79.20
CA PRO A 36 15.79 8.77 -78.85
C PRO A 36 14.85 7.90 -78.00
N VAL A 37 14.75 6.57 -78.24
CA VAL A 37 13.99 5.68 -77.34
C VAL A 37 14.56 5.74 -75.92
N ARG A 38 15.89 5.80 -75.77
CA ARG A 38 16.55 5.91 -74.47
C ARG A 38 16.39 7.29 -73.83
N MET A 39 16.41 8.38 -74.61
CA MET A 39 16.06 9.71 -74.11
C MET A 39 14.59 9.80 -73.66
N VAL A 40 13.66 9.20 -74.40
CA VAL A 40 12.24 9.10 -74.00
C VAL A 40 12.10 8.27 -72.73
N TRP A 41 12.85 7.17 -72.60
CA TRP A 41 12.88 6.37 -71.38
C TRP A 41 13.46 7.14 -70.18
N ASP A 42 14.59 7.83 -70.36
CA ASP A 42 15.24 8.62 -69.31
C ASP A 42 14.36 9.82 -68.90
N LEU A 43 13.62 10.44 -69.84
CA LEU A 43 12.58 11.44 -69.57
C LEU A 43 11.38 10.86 -68.81
N ALA A 44 10.91 9.67 -69.18
CA ALA A 44 9.81 9.00 -68.48
C ALA A 44 10.20 8.58 -67.05
N VAL A 45 11.44 8.08 -66.87
CA VAL A 45 12.02 7.73 -65.58
C VAL A 45 12.24 8.98 -64.72
N ALA A 46 12.77 10.07 -65.29
CA ALA A 46 12.90 11.35 -64.60
C ALA A 46 11.54 11.92 -64.19
N GLY A 47 10.55 11.89 -65.09
CA GLY A 47 9.16 12.29 -64.79
C GLY A 47 8.53 11.43 -63.68
N GLY A 48 8.76 10.12 -63.71
CA GLY A 48 8.34 9.19 -62.65
C GLY A 48 9.02 9.47 -61.31
N GLN A 49 10.31 9.80 -61.29
CA GLN A 49 11.04 10.17 -60.07
C GLN A 49 10.62 11.55 -59.54
N VAL A 50 10.31 12.52 -60.39
CA VAL A 50 9.73 13.81 -59.98
C VAL A 50 8.35 13.58 -59.39
N CYS A 51 7.47 12.82 -60.04
CA CYS A 51 6.15 12.47 -59.52
C CYS A 51 6.26 11.75 -58.15
N ARG A 52 7.18 10.80 -58.02
CA ARG A 52 7.46 10.08 -56.76
C ARG A 52 8.07 10.94 -55.65
N ARG A 53 8.80 12.02 -55.98
CA ARG A 53 9.39 12.95 -55.00
C ARG A 53 8.49 14.14 -54.65
N VAL A 54 7.59 14.55 -55.56
CA VAL A 54 6.79 15.78 -55.40
C VAL A 54 5.32 15.47 -55.07
N LEU A 55 4.67 14.49 -55.71
CA LEU A 55 3.24 14.19 -55.46
C LEU A 55 3.03 13.15 -54.35
N LEU A 56 3.82 12.07 -54.32
CA LEU A 56 3.59 10.99 -53.35
C LEU A 56 3.85 11.39 -51.88
N PRO A 57 4.87 12.20 -51.53
CA PRO A 57 5.08 12.62 -50.14
C PRO A 57 3.95 13.48 -49.53
N PRO A 58 3.41 14.54 -50.18
CA PRO A 58 2.28 15.28 -49.62
C PRO A 58 0.99 14.45 -49.60
N ALA A 59 0.71 13.63 -50.62
CA ALA A 59 -0.44 12.74 -50.62
C ALA A 59 -0.38 11.71 -49.47
N GLY A 60 0.79 11.10 -49.26
CA GLY A 60 1.03 10.19 -48.13
C GLY A 60 0.84 10.87 -46.77
N ARG A 61 1.34 12.10 -46.59
CA ARG A 61 1.13 12.89 -45.37
C ARG A 61 -0.33 13.29 -45.16
N ALA A 62 -1.07 13.61 -46.22
CA ALA A 62 -2.49 13.92 -46.13
C ALA A 62 -3.30 12.69 -45.72
N LEU A 63 -3.02 11.53 -46.31
CA LEU A 63 -3.68 10.27 -45.95
C LEU A 63 -3.35 9.81 -44.52
N THR A 64 -2.11 9.95 -44.05
CA THR A 64 -1.78 9.63 -42.65
C THR A 64 -2.35 10.64 -41.66
N ALA A 65 -2.47 11.93 -42.03
CA ALA A 65 -3.17 12.93 -41.22
C ALA A 65 -4.67 12.64 -41.12
N LEU A 66 -5.32 12.23 -42.22
CA LEU A 66 -6.72 11.81 -42.22
C LEU A 66 -6.94 10.54 -41.40
N ALA A 67 -6.10 9.52 -41.58
CA ALA A 67 -6.15 8.28 -40.78
C ALA A 67 -5.91 8.55 -39.28
N GLY A 68 -4.96 9.43 -38.95
CA GLY A 68 -4.73 9.89 -37.57
C GLY A 68 -5.91 10.66 -36.98
N GLY A 69 -6.57 11.52 -37.77
CA GLY A 69 -7.78 12.21 -37.38
C GLY A 69 -8.95 11.26 -37.09
N VAL A 70 -9.17 10.27 -37.97
CA VAL A 70 -10.19 9.21 -37.75
C VAL A 70 -9.84 8.36 -36.53
N GLY A 71 -8.58 7.96 -36.37
CA GLY A 71 -8.10 7.24 -35.18
C GLY A 71 -8.35 8.02 -33.89
N TRP A 72 -8.06 9.31 -33.86
CA TRP A 72 -8.31 10.19 -32.71
C TRP A 72 -9.80 10.33 -32.39
N VAL A 73 -10.67 10.42 -33.41
CA VAL A 73 -12.13 10.45 -33.21
C VAL A 73 -12.64 9.11 -32.65
N LEU A 74 -12.17 7.99 -33.19
CA LEU A 74 -12.53 6.66 -32.70
C LEU A 74 -12.03 6.42 -31.27
N GLU A 75 -10.78 6.77 -30.96
CA GLU A 75 -10.22 6.69 -29.60
C GLU A 75 -11.03 7.56 -28.62
N ARG A 76 -11.48 8.76 -29.05
CA ARG A 76 -12.34 9.61 -28.22
C ARG A 76 -13.72 8.99 -27.97
N LEU A 77 -14.31 8.35 -28.98
CA LEU A 77 -15.60 7.66 -28.88
C LEU A 77 -15.50 6.43 -27.98
N PHE A 78 -14.56 5.51 -28.26
CA PHE A 78 -14.36 4.30 -27.46
C PHE A 78 -13.86 4.60 -26.04
N GLY A 79 -13.00 5.61 -25.86
CA GLY A 79 -12.58 6.08 -24.55
C GLY A 79 -13.72 6.70 -23.76
N GLY A 80 -14.59 7.49 -24.40
CA GLY A 80 -15.81 8.03 -23.79
C GLY A 80 -16.79 6.94 -23.37
N ILE A 81 -17.08 5.99 -24.26
CA ILE A 81 -17.97 4.85 -24.00
C ILE A 81 -17.39 3.97 -22.88
N GLY A 82 -16.11 3.62 -22.95
CA GLY A 82 -15.42 2.82 -21.94
C GLY A 82 -15.36 3.50 -20.58
N TRP A 83 -15.17 4.82 -20.53
CA TRP A 83 -15.21 5.60 -19.29
C TRP A 83 -16.62 5.66 -18.70
N VAL A 84 -17.65 5.90 -19.52
CA VAL A 84 -19.06 5.87 -19.07
C VAL A 84 -19.44 4.48 -18.58
N LEU A 85 -19.09 3.42 -19.31
CA LEU A 85 -19.41 2.04 -18.92
C LEU A 85 -18.67 1.62 -17.65
N GLY A 86 -17.37 1.95 -17.54
CA GLY A 86 -16.58 1.72 -16.34
C GLY A 86 -17.06 2.52 -15.12
N TRP A 87 -17.52 3.75 -15.32
CA TRP A 87 -18.15 4.56 -14.28
C TRP A 87 -19.50 3.99 -13.85
N LEU A 88 -20.32 3.55 -14.80
CA LEU A 88 -21.63 2.94 -14.55
C LEU A 88 -21.46 1.64 -13.74
N ILE A 89 -20.57 0.74 -14.16
CA ILE A 89 -20.25 -0.51 -13.45
C ILE A 89 -19.62 -0.21 -12.08
N GLY A 90 -18.67 0.72 -12.03
CA GLY A 90 -18.02 1.14 -10.78
C GLY A 90 -18.98 1.70 -9.74
N THR A 91 -20.03 2.40 -10.19
CA THR A 91 -20.97 3.10 -9.30
C THR A 91 -22.21 2.26 -8.99
N LEU A 92 -22.78 1.53 -9.96
CA LEU A 92 -23.96 0.67 -9.77
C LEU A 92 -23.63 -0.73 -9.24
N VAL A 93 -22.41 -1.25 -9.46
CA VAL A 93 -22.05 -2.62 -9.04
C VAL A 93 -20.98 -2.59 -7.95
N LEU A 94 -19.81 -1.98 -8.21
CA LEU A 94 -18.70 -2.07 -7.24
C LEU A 94 -18.97 -1.32 -5.94
N ARG A 95 -19.61 -0.14 -5.96
CA ARG A 95 -19.97 0.57 -4.71
C ARG A 95 -20.96 -0.21 -3.83
N PRO A 96 -22.15 -0.65 -4.31
CA PRO A 96 -23.06 -1.41 -3.47
C PRO A 96 -22.51 -2.79 -3.11
N LEU A 97 -21.74 -3.46 -3.97
CA LEU A 97 -21.10 -4.74 -3.63
C LEU A 97 -20.04 -4.56 -2.52
N ARG A 98 -19.25 -3.47 -2.57
CA ARG A 98 -18.30 -3.13 -1.49
C ARG A 98 -19.01 -2.71 -0.21
N TRP A 99 -20.14 -2.01 -0.30
CA TRP A 99 -20.99 -1.70 0.86
C TRP A 99 -21.60 -2.97 1.48
N LEU A 100 -22.06 -3.92 0.66
CA LEU A 100 -22.59 -5.21 1.12
C LEU A 100 -21.49 -6.06 1.78
N TYR A 101 -20.30 -6.10 1.19
CA TYR A 101 -19.13 -6.78 1.78
C TYR A 101 -18.73 -6.18 3.14
N THR A 102 -18.67 -4.85 3.23
CA THR A 102 -18.31 -4.16 4.49
C THR A 102 -19.41 -4.22 5.54
N SER A 103 -20.68 -4.12 5.14
CA SER A 103 -21.81 -4.04 6.08
C SER A 103 -22.40 -5.39 6.47
N VAL A 104 -22.16 -6.46 5.69
CA VAL A 104 -22.71 -7.81 5.95
C VAL A 104 -21.60 -8.84 6.20
N LEU A 105 -20.63 -8.97 5.29
CA LEU A 105 -19.56 -9.99 5.45
C LEU A 105 -18.60 -9.66 6.59
N THR A 106 -18.29 -8.38 6.83
CA THR A 106 -17.36 -7.98 7.90
C THR A 106 -17.91 -8.24 9.31
N PRO A 107 -19.18 -7.88 9.65
CA PRO A 107 -19.76 -8.28 10.93
C PRO A 107 -20.03 -9.80 11.01
N LEU A 108 -20.42 -10.48 9.94
CA LEU A 108 -20.53 -11.95 9.94
C LEU A 108 -19.18 -12.64 10.22
N GLY A 109 -18.09 -12.16 9.63
CA GLY A 109 -16.74 -12.66 9.89
C GLY A 109 -16.30 -12.43 11.35
N HIS A 110 -16.67 -11.30 11.95
CA HIS A 110 -16.43 -11.06 13.37
C HIS A 110 -17.31 -11.93 14.28
N GLY A 111 -18.60 -12.11 13.96
CA GLY A 111 -19.50 -12.99 14.70
C GLY A 111 -19.06 -14.45 14.65
N LEU A 112 -18.71 -14.96 13.47
CA LEU A 112 -18.24 -16.34 13.30
C LEU A 112 -16.89 -16.57 14.00
N ARG A 113 -15.97 -15.59 13.94
CA ARG A 113 -14.72 -15.65 14.71
C ARG A 113 -14.97 -15.64 16.21
N TRP A 114 -15.89 -14.79 16.69
CA TRP A 114 -16.25 -14.71 18.11
C TRP A 114 -16.86 -16.02 18.61
N ILE A 115 -17.80 -16.62 17.88
CA ILE A 115 -18.38 -17.94 18.19
C ILE A 115 -17.28 -19.01 18.22
N GLY A 116 -16.39 -19.03 17.24
CA GLY A 116 -15.25 -19.97 17.22
C GLY A 116 -14.34 -19.81 18.44
N THR A 117 -13.98 -18.58 18.81
CA THR A 117 -13.06 -18.34 19.94
C THR A 117 -13.72 -18.45 21.32
N ALA A 118 -15.00 -18.10 21.45
CA ALA A 118 -15.70 -18.06 22.73
C ALA A 118 -16.37 -19.40 23.09
N LEU A 119 -16.74 -20.22 22.10
CA LEU A 119 -17.42 -21.50 22.33
C LEU A 119 -16.51 -22.71 22.06
N LEU A 120 -15.86 -22.78 20.90
CA LEU A 120 -15.11 -23.98 20.51
C LEU A 120 -13.78 -24.12 21.28
N LEU A 121 -13.03 -23.03 21.49
CA LEU A 121 -11.77 -23.11 22.23
C LEU A 121 -11.98 -23.57 23.69
N PRO A 122 -12.87 -22.98 24.51
CA PRO A 122 -13.08 -23.46 25.88
C PRO A 122 -13.62 -24.89 25.95
N ALA A 123 -14.49 -25.29 25.00
CA ALA A 123 -15.00 -26.65 24.92
C ALA A 123 -13.89 -27.68 24.62
N LEU A 124 -12.99 -27.39 23.66
CA LEU A 124 -11.83 -28.25 23.37
C LEU A 124 -10.86 -28.33 24.54
N TYR A 125 -10.54 -27.21 25.19
CA TYR A 125 -9.64 -27.21 26.36
C TYR A 125 -10.28 -27.91 27.57
N GLY A 126 -11.59 -27.81 27.76
CA GLY A 126 -12.33 -28.55 28.79
C GLY A 126 -12.29 -30.06 28.56
N LEU A 127 -12.62 -30.52 27.35
CA LEU A 127 -12.55 -31.94 26.97
C LEU A 127 -11.13 -32.50 27.07
N GLY A 128 -10.12 -31.78 26.57
CA GLY A 128 -8.72 -32.19 26.63
C GLY A 128 -8.21 -32.35 28.06
N ASN A 129 -8.52 -31.40 28.96
CA ASN A 129 -8.16 -31.52 30.37
C ASN A 129 -8.95 -32.62 31.09
N GLY A 130 -10.25 -32.80 30.79
CA GLY A 130 -11.06 -33.87 31.38
C GLY A 130 -10.51 -35.26 31.02
N ILE A 131 -10.18 -35.50 29.74
CA ILE A 131 -9.59 -36.76 29.27
C ILE A 131 -8.19 -36.95 29.85
N GLY A 132 -7.34 -35.92 29.83
CA GLY A 132 -5.99 -35.98 30.40
C GLY A 132 -5.97 -36.27 31.91
N TRP A 133 -6.90 -35.67 32.65
CA TRP A 133 -7.12 -35.94 34.07
C TRP A 133 -7.61 -37.38 34.30
N LEU A 134 -8.58 -37.84 33.51
CA LEU A 134 -9.09 -39.21 33.61
C LEU A 134 -7.98 -40.25 33.36
N ILE A 135 -7.17 -40.09 32.31
CA ILE A 135 -6.02 -40.96 32.03
C ILE A 135 -5.00 -40.89 33.17
N THR A 136 -4.74 -39.70 33.71
CA THR A 136 -3.77 -39.53 34.81
C THR A 136 -4.25 -40.23 36.08
N VAL A 137 -5.51 -40.04 36.47
CA VAL A 137 -6.06 -40.62 37.71
C VAL A 137 -6.36 -42.11 37.58
N LEU A 138 -6.92 -42.56 36.45
CA LEU A 138 -7.34 -43.95 36.26
C LEU A 138 -6.21 -44.87 35.82
N LEU A 139 -5.20 -44.37 35.10
CA LEU A 139 -4.07 -45.17 34.61
C LEU A 139 -2.76 -44.82 35.32
N ILE A 140 -2.32 -43.56 35.25
CA ILE A 140 -0.96 -43.19 35.64
C ILE A 140 -0.75 -43.26 37.16
N VAL A 141 -1.71 -42.77 37.96
CA VAL A 141 -1.63 -42.81 39.43
C VAL A 141 -1.60 -44.25 39.96
N PRO A 142 -2.55 -45.15 39.62
CA PRO A 142 -2.51 -46.54 40.10
C PRO A 142 -1.33 -47.32 39.53
N LEU A 143 -0.93 -47.12 38.27
CA LEU A 143 0.28 -47.76 37.73
C LEU A 143 1.55 -47.28 38.44
N ARG A 144 1.66 -45.99 38.76
CA ARG A 144 2.79 -45.44 39.54
C ARG A 144 2.78 -45.93 40.98
N PHE A 145 1.60 -46.11 41.57
CA PHE A 145 1.44 -46.70 42.90
C PHE A 145 1.87 -48.18 42.89
N LEU A 146 1.35 -48.98 41.96
CA LEU A 146 1.74 -50.39 41.77
C LEU A 146 3.24 -50.53 41.50
N TRP A 147 3.81 -49.66 40.66
CA TRP A 147 5.24 -49.64 40.42
C TRP A 147 6.03 -49.35 41.71
N ARG A 148 5.66 -48.30 42.46
CA ARG A 148 6.45 -47.85 43.62
C ARG A 148 6.26 -48.70 44.88
N TYR A 149 5.08 -49.30 45.08
CA TYR A 149 4.75 -50.08 46.27
C TYR A 149 4.76 -51.60 46.06
N VAL A 150 4.73 -52.09 44.81
CA VAL A 150 4.82 -53.54 44.52
C VAL A 150 6.06 -53.84 43.68
N ALA A 151 6.18 -53.29 42.46
CA ALA A 151 7.28 -53.68 41.56
C ALA A 151 8.67 -53.32 42.10
N VAL A 152 8.86 -52.08 42.56
CA VAL A 152 10.14 -51.61 43.13
C VAL A 152 10.56 -52.43 44.36
N PRO A 153 9.74 -52.64 45.40
CA PRO A 153 10.15 -53.48 46.53
C PRO A 153 10.29 -54.96 46.17
N VAL A 154 9.46 -55.54 45.30
CA VAL A 154 9.63 -56.94 44.86
C VAL A 154 10.95 -57.14 44.12
N VAL A 155 11.28 -56.26 43.17
CA VAL A 155 12.58 -56.31 42.47
C VAL A 155 13.72 -56.01 43.44
N ARG A 156 13.60 -54.99 44.30
CA ARG A 156 14.68 -54.56 45.19
C ARG A 156 14.98 -55.60 46.28
N PHE A 157 13.98 -56.11 46.98
CA PHE A 157 14.18 -57.08 48.07
C PHE A 157 14.26 -58.53 47.57
N GLY A 158 13.52 -58.89 46.52
CA GLY A 158 13.49 -60.26 45.99
C GLY A 158 14.64 -60.59 45.03
N LEU A 159 15.13 -59.62 44.26
CA LEU A 159 16.20 -59.86 43.27
C LEU A 159 17.48 -59.10 43.59
N VAL A 160 17.40 -57.78 43.80
CA VAL A 160 18.58 -56.91 43.92
C VAL A 160 19.30 -57.11 45.24
N VAL A 161 18.61 -57.23 46.38
CA VAL A 161 19.27 -57.46 47.69
C VAL A 161 20.02 -58.80 47.72
N PRO A 162 19.44 -59.94 47.29
CA PRO A 162 20.18 -61.20 47.17
C PRO A 162 21.34 -61.11 46.17
N ALA A 163 21.13 -60.51 44.99
CA ALA A 163 22.19 -60.36 43.98
C ALA A 163 23.33 -59.43 44.43
N VAL A 164 23.02 -58.33 45.12
CA VAL A 164 24.01 -57.40 45.68
C VAL A 164 24.72 -58.01 46.88
N TRP A 165 24.06 -58.81 47.71
CA TRP A 165 24.73 -59.57 48.78
C TRP A 165 25.72 -60.60 48.21
N LEU A 166 25.33 -61.33 47.17
CA LEU A 166 26.18 -62.29 46.47
C LEU A 166 27.35 -61.58 45.76
N TYR A 167 27.06 -60.44 45.11
CA TYR A 167 28.06 -59.60 44.47
C TYR A 167 29.05 -59.03 45.50
N ALA A 168 28.58 -58.46 46.62
CA ALA A 168 29.42 -57.84 47.64
C ALA A 168 30.33 -58.85 48.37
N ASN A 169 29.79 -59.99 48.78
CA ASN A 169 30.53 -60.94 49.62
C ASN A 169 31.35 -61.96 48.83
N VAL A 170 30.93 -62.33 47.60
CA VAL A 170 31.62 -63.35 46.78
C VAL A 170 32.31 -62.71 45.58
N LEU A 171 31.58 -61.89 44.81
CA LEU A 171 32.09 -61.40 43.52
C LEU A 171 32.98 -60.16 43.61
N THR A 172 32.87 -59.36 44.67
CA THR A 172 33.66 -58.14 44.88
C THR A 172 35.08 -58.42 45.37
N PRO A 173 35.35 -59.34 46.33
CA PRO A 173 36.74 -59.71 46.64
C PRO A 173 37.46 -60.36 45.44
N ILE A 174 36.78 -61.25 44.70
CA ILE A 174 37.32 -61.86 43.47
C ILE A 174 37.47 -60.81 42.35
N GLY A 175 36.48 -59.93 42.22
CA GLY A 175 36.41 -58.84 41.25
C GLY A 175 37.48 -57.77 41.46
N LEU A 176 37.79 -57.39 42.70
CA LEU A 176 38.88 -56.46 43.02
C LEU A 176 40.24 -57.08 42.68
N GLY A 177 40.47 -58.35 43.01
CA GLY A 177 41.71 -59.05 42.64
C GLY A 177 41.90 -59.16 41.12
N THR A 178 40.86 -59.62 40.41
CA THR A 178 40.90 -59.76 38.94
C THR A 178 40.93 -58.42 38.21
N ALA A 179 40.15 -57.43 38.64
CA ALA A 179 40.18 -56.09 38.05
C ALA A 179 41.51 -55.37 38.32
N TRP A 180 42.19 -55.60 39.45
CA TRP A 180 43.54 -55.05 39.66
C TRP A 180 44.55 -55.62 38.67
N VAL A 181 44.56 -56.93 38.44
CA VAL A 181 45.44 -57.56 37.45
C VAL A 181 45.07 -57.14 36.02
N LEU A 182 43.78 -57.19 35.67
CA LEU A 182 43.30 -56.87 34.33
C LEU A 182 43.46 -55.38 33.99
N SER A 183 43.22 -54.47 34.93
CA SER A 183 43.43 -53.03 34.71
C SER A 183 44.91 -52.69 34.52
N ARG A 184 45.81 -53.37 35.22
CA ARG A 184 47.26 -53.18 35.05
C ARG A 184 47.77 -53.71 33.71
N LEU A 185 47.24 -54.85 33.25
CA LEU A 185 47.51 -55.38 31.91
C LEU A 185 46.92 -54.47 30.82
N TRP A 186 45.69 -54.00 31.03
CA TRP A 186 44.97 -53.12 30.11
C TRP A 186 45.61 -51.74 29.97
N GLN A 187 46.16 -51.17 31.04
CA GLN A 187 46.93 -49.92 30.97
C GLN A 187 48.16 -50.07 30.07
N GLY A 188 48.87 -51.20 30.14
CA GLY A 188 49.97 -51.52 29.22
C GLY A 188 49.51 -51.62 27.77
N THR A 189 48.48 -52.42 27.48
CA THR A 189 47.99 -52.61 26.11
C THR A 189 47.33 -51.35 25.53
N ALA A 190 46.60 -50.57 26.34
CA ALA A 190 45.98 -49.31 25.92
C ALA A 190 47.02 -48.21 25.66
N TRP A 191 48.16 -48.21 26.36
CA TRP A 191 49.26 -47.30 26.07
C TRP A 191 49.95 -47.65 24.74
N VAL A 192 50.25 -48.93 24.49
CA VAL A 192 50.82 -49.40 23.21
C VAL A 192 49.84 -49.19 22.04
N LEU A 193 48.57 -49.55 22.21
CA LEU A 193 47.56 -49.35 21.17
C LEU A 193 47.25 -47.87 20.97
N GLY A 194 47.26 -47.05 22.03
CA GLY A 194 47.03 -45.62 21.98
C GLY A 194 48.16 -44.86 21.27
N THR A 195 49.42 -45.20 21.55
CA THR A 195 50.58 -44.63 20.84
C THR A 195 50.60 -45.03 19.37
N LEU A 196 50.29 -46.29 19.06
CA LEU A 196 50.20 -46.78 17.68
C LEU A 196 49.03 -46.11 16.93
N TRP A 197 47.87 -45.96 17.58
CA TRP A 197 46.72 -45.23 17.04
C TRP A 197 47.00 -43.74 16.82
N GLN A 198 47.72 -43.07 17.73
CA GLN A 198 48.15 -41.69 17.55
C GLN A 198 49.08 -41.53 16.33
N GLY A 199 50.00 -42.46 16.12
CA GLY A 199 50.84 -42.51 14.91
C GLY A 199 50.00 -42.66 13.64
N THR A 200 49.08 -43.64 13.60
CA THR A 200 48.21 -43.87 12.43
C THR A 200 47.28 -42.68 12.17
N ALA A 201 46.66 -42.13 13.20
CA ALA A 201 45.79 -40.96 13.11
C ALA A 201 46.54 -39.70 12.65
N TRP A 202 47.80 -39.53 13.06
CA TRP A 202 48.64 -38.42 12.60
C TRP A 202 48.97 -38.53 11.10
N VAL A 203 49.35 -39.72 10.64
CA VAL A 203 49.61 -39.99 9.21
C VAL A 203 48.33 -39.79 8.38
N LEU A 204 47.20 -40.35 8.82
CA LEU A 204 45.91 -40.20 8.14
C LEU A 204 45.44 -38.73 8.12
N ALA A 205 45.68 -37.98 9.20
CA ALA A 205 45.39 -36.55 9.26
C ALA A 205 46.29 -35.73 8.32
N GLN A 206 47.56 -36.09 8.14
CA GLN A 206 48.41 -35.43 7.13
C GLN A 206 47.97 -35.76 5.72
N LEU A 207 47.62 -37.02 5.43
CA LEU A 207 47.09 -37.42 4.13
C LEU A 207 45.79 -36.65 3.80
N TRP A 208 44.89 -36.54 4.78
CA TRP A 208 43.65 -35.77 4.67
C TRP A 208 43.88 -34.28 4.47
N ARG A 209 44.84 -33.67 5.19
CA ARG A 209 45.23 -32.26 5.00
C ARG A 209 45.80 -32.00 3.60
N GLY A 210 46.60 -32.94 3.07
CA GLY A 210 47.08 -32.90 1.68
C GLY A 210 45.92 -32.88 0.68
N ILE A 211 45.05 -33.91 0.74
CA ILE A 211 43.87 -34.02 -0.15
C ILE A 211 42.96 -32.79 -0.04
N ALA A 212 42.68 -32.32 1.18
CA ALA A 212 41.83 -31.15 1.42
C ALA A 212 42.50 -29.81 1.03
N ALA A 213 43.83 -29.74 0.94
CA ALA A 213 44.53 -28.60 0.37
C ALA A 213 44.43 -28.62 -1.17
N THR A 214 44.68 -29.77 -1.81
CA THR A 214 44.56 -29.93 -3.27
C THR A 214 43.14 -29.65 -3.75
N GLY A 215 42.12 -30.17 -3.06
CA GLY A 215 40.71 -29.91 -3.38
C GLY A 215 40.31 -28.44 -3.25
N ARG A 216 40.83 -27.72 -2.24
CA ARG A 216 40.60 -26.26 -2.09
C ARG A 216 41.33 -25.45 -3.15
N GLY A 217 42.56 -25.82 -3.51
CA GLY A 217 43.30 -25.20 -4.60
C GLY A 217 42.55 -25.34 -5.93
N LEU A 218 42.11 -26.56 -6.26
CA LEU A 218 41.32 -26.81 -7.47
C LEU A 218 39.99 -26.05 -7.45
N GLY A 219 39.26 -26.06 -6.33
CA GLY A 219 38.00 -25.34 -6.18
C GLY A 219 38.14 -23.83 -6.37
N LEU A 220 39.21 -23.21 -5.85
CA LEU A 220 39.50 -21.79 -6.06
C LEU A 220 39.84 -21.48 -7.51
N VAL A 221 40.63 -22.34 -8.19
CA VAL A 221 40.97 -22.17 -9.61
C VAL A 221 39.72 -22.31 -10.49
N VAL A 222 38.88 -23.32 -10.25
CA VAL A 222 37.61 -23.49 -11.00
C VAL A 222 36.65 -22.33 -10.75
N ALA A 223 36.50 -21.88 -9.49
CA ALA A 223 35.66 -20.73 -9.16
C ALA A 223 36.17 -19.44 -9.83
N TRP A 224 37.48 -19.20 -9.82
CA TRP A 224 38.10 -18.06 -10.50
C TRP A 224 37.90 -18.13 -12.02
N LEU A 225 38.06 -19.30 -12.63
CA LEU A 225 37.86 -19.51 -14.06
C LEU A 225 36.39 -19.28 -14.46
N VAL A 226 35.42 -19.79 -13.69
CA VAL A 226 33.99 -19.54 -13.93
C VAL A 226 33.64 -18.06 -13.76
N MET A 227 34.18 -17.41 -12.72
CA MET A 227 33.93 -15.99 -12.45
C MET A 227 34.51 -15.08 -13.55
N THR A 228 35.70 -15.40 -14.06
CA THR A 228 36.34 -14.62 -15.14
C THR A 228 35.81 -14.94 -16.53
N LEU A 229 35.54 -16.22 -16.84
CA LEU A 229 35.16 -16.65 -18.20
C LEU A 229 33.65 -16.60 -18.46
N LEU A 230 32.79 -16.75 -17.44
CA LEU A 230 31.34 -16.56 -17.60
C LEU A 230 30.84 -15.27 -16.96
N VAL A 231 31.08 -15.05 -15.67
CA VAL A 231 30.40 -13.98 -14.92
C VAL A 231 30.86 -12.59 -15.38
N ALA A 232 32.16 -12.39 -15.64
CA ALA A 232 32.67 -11.12 -16.14
C ALA A 232 32.12 -10.74 -17.54
N PRO A 233 32.17 -11.59 -18.58
CA PRO A 233 31.60 -11.24 -19.89
C PRO A 233 30.06 -11.14 -19.88
N ILE A 234 29.36 -12.00 -19.13
CA ILE A 234 27.89 -11.89 -18.98
C ILE A 234 27.54 -10.57 -18.25
N GLY A 235 28.26 -10.23 -17.19
CA GLY A 235 28.08 -8.97 -16.45
C GLY A 235 28.42 -7.74 -17.29
N TRP A 236 29.42 -7.82 -18.16
CA TRP A 236 29.77 -6.77 -19.12
C TRP A 236 28.68 -6.61 -20.19
N ALA A 237 28.24 -7.72 -20.81
CA ALA A 237 27.17 -7.70 -21.80
C ALA A 237 25.84 -7.18 -21.23
N TYR A 238 25.47 -7.62 -20.01
CA TYR A 238 24.33 -7.10 -19.27
C TYR A 238 24.44 -5.59 -19.06
N ARG A 239 25.59 -5.09 -18.58
CA ARG A 239 25.81 -3.64 -18.41
C ARG A 239 25.85 -2.88 -19.73
N ARG A 240 26.31 -3.49 -20.83
CA ARG A 240 26.39 -2.84 -22.15
C ARG A 240 25.05 -2.81 -22.87
N ILE A 241 24.14 -3.74 -22.59
CA ILE A 241 22.86 -3.91 -23.30
C ILE A 241 21.66 -3.49 -22.44
N LEU A 242 21.50 -3.99 -21.20
CA LEU A 242 20.33 -3.62 -20.39
C LEU A 242 20.41 -2.20 -19.83
N THR A 243 21.58 -1.67 -19.53
CA THR A 243 21.69 -0.29 -19.00
C THR A 243 21.23 0.79 -20.00
N PRO A 244 21.60 0.76 -21.30
CA PRO A 244 21.01 1.69 -22.27
C PRO A 244 19.53 1.39 -22.52
N VAL A 245 19.12 0.14 -22.70
CA VAL A 245 17.70 -0.22 -22.94
C VAL A 245 16.80 0.24 -21.78
N GLY A 246 17.23 0.02 -20.52
CA GLY A 246 16.51 0.51 -19.35
C GLY A 246 16.47 2.04 -19.24
N ARG A 247 17.50 2.74 -19.72
CA ARG A 247 17.54 4.21 -19.75
C ARG A 247 16.62 4.79 -20.83
N GLU A 248 16.57 4.19 -22.01
CA GLU A 248 15.63 4.58 -23.08
C GLU A 248 14.17 4.34 -22.66
N ILE A 249 13.87 3.19 -22.03
CA ILE A 249 12.54 2.89 -21.50
C ILE A 249 12.16 3.88 -20.39
N ALA A 250 13.07 4.19 -19.46
CA ALA A 250 12.83 5.17 -18.41
C ALA A 250 12.58 6.57 -18.97
N ALA A 251 13.35 7.01 -19.97
CA ALA A 251 13.16 8.30 -20.63
C ALA A 251 11.82 8.38 -21.37
N ALA A 252 11.41 7.32 -22.08
CA ALA A 252 10.11 7.24 -22.71
C ALA A 252 8.95 7.31 -21.70
N PHE A 253 9.08 6.61 -20.56
CA PHE A 253 8.10 6.67 -19.47
C PHE A 253 8.07 8.05 -18.78
N GLU A 254 9.21 8.72 -18.58
CA GLU A 254 9.24 10.05 -17.96
C GLU A 254 8.59 11.12 -18.86
N VAL A 255 8.82 11.05 -20.17
CA VAL A 255 8.15 11.94 -21.15
C VAL A 255 6.64 11.66 -21.16
N ALA A 256 6.22 10.39 -21.20
CA ALA A 256 4.81 10.02 -21.10
C ALA A 256 4.16 10.50 -19.79
N TRP A 257 4.87 10.40 -18.66
CA TRP A 257 4.39 10.83 -17.35
C TRP A 257 4.29 12.36 -17.24
N ARG A 258 5.23 13.11 -17.82
CA ARG A 258 5.14 14.57 -17.93
C ARG A 258 3.93 15.01 -18.77
N ILE A 259 3.69 14.35 -19.91
CA ILE A 259 2.52 14.62 -20.75
C ILE A 259 1.22 14.29 -19.98
N ALA A 260 1.16 13.14 -19.31
CA ALA A 260 0.04 12.76 -18.45
C ALA A 260 -0.20 13.77 -17.31
N GLY A 261 0.85 14.33 -16.71
CA GLY A 261 0.75 15.38 -15.68
C GLY A 261 0.16 16.70 -16.20
N TYR A 262 0.53 17.13 -17.42
CA TYR A 262 -0.07 18.31 -18.04
C TYR A 262 -1.54 18.08 -18.42
N VAL A 263 -1.86 16.92 -19.00
CA VAL A 263 -3.24 16.54 -19.33
C VAL A 263 -4.08 16.43 -18.05
N SER A 264 -3.56 15.81 -16.99
CA SER A 264 -4.24 15.69 -15.69
C SER A 264 -4.55 17.06 -15.07
N ARG A 265 -3.63 18.03 -15.14
CA ARG A 265 -3.91 19.42 -14.71
C ARG A 265 -4.94 20.13 -15.57
N ALA A 266 -4.96 19.90 -16.89
CA ALA A 266 -5.96 20.48 -17.78
C ALA A 266 -7.35 19.90 -17.52
N VAL A 267 -7.45 18.56 -17.44
CA VAL A 267 -8.68 17.83 -17.11
C VAL A 267 -9.17 18.19 -15.72
N GLY A 268 -8.29 18.26 -14.70
CA GLY A 268 -8.66 18.67 -13.35
C GLY A 268 -9.25 20.09 -13.29
N ARG A 269 -8.70 21.03 -14.07
CA ARG A 269 -9.25 22.40 -14.19
C ARG A 269 -10.60 22.42 -14.90
N ALA A 270 -10.76 21.63 -15.97
CA ALA A 270 -12.03 21.51 -16.69
C ALA A 270 -13.11 20.84 -15.82
N LEU A 271 -12.76 19.78 -15.07
CA LEU A 271 -13.67 19.07 -14.18
C LEU A 271 -14.09 19.95 -12.98
N ALA A 272 -13.17 20.75 -12.42
CA ALA A 272 -13.48 21.71 -11.37
C ALA A 272 -14.40 22.82 -11.88
N TRP A 273 -14.14 23.36 -13.07
CA TRP A 273 -15.01 24.36 -13.70
C TRP A 273 -16.41 23.80 -14.01
N LEU A 274 -16.48 22.56 -14.52
CA LEU A 274 -17.74 21.89 -14.83
C LEU A 274 -18.51 21.54 -13.55
N ALA A 275 -17.87 20.99 -12.52
CA ALA A 275 -18.51 20.72 -11.23
C ALA A 275 -19.01 22.01 -10.56
N TRP A 276 -18.27 23.12 -10.71
CA TRP A 276 -18.73 24.42 -10.25
C TRP A 276 -19.95 24.92 -11.02
N HIS A 277 -20.00 24.79 -12.36
CA HIS A 277 -21.17 25.22 -13.13
C HIS A 277 -22.39 24.29 -12.98
N LEU A 278 -22.19 22.98 -12.93
CA LEU A 278 -23.27 21.99 -12.97
C LEU A 278 -23.86 21.70 -11.57
N ILE A 279 -23.08 21.90 -10.51
CA ILE A 279 -23.50 21.62 -9.12
C ILE A 279 -23.28 22.85 -8.24
N GLY A 280 -22.06 23.42 -8.20
CA GLY A 280 -21.72 24.52 -7.30
C GLY A 280 -22.61 25.76 -7.45
N ALA A 281 -22.82 26.23 -8.67
CA ALA A 281 -23.63 27.39 -9.01
C ALA A 281 -25.13 27.16 -8.77
N PRO A 282 -25.78 26.09 -9.28
CA PRO A 282 -27.20 25.84 -9.00
C PRO A 282 -27.47 25.49 -7.53
N VAL A 283 -26.57 24.78 -6.83
CA VAL A 283 -26.74 24.53 -5.39
C VAL A 283 -26.52 25.80 -4.56
N SER A 284 -25.55 26.65 -4.93
CA SER A 284 -25.37 27.97 -4.30
C SER A 284 -26.57 28.88 -4.53
N TRP A 285 -27.12 28.89 -5.74
CA TRP A 285 -28.33 29.65 -6.07
C TRP A 285 -29.56 29.08 -5.34
N ALA A 286 -29.78 27.76 -5.34
CA ALA A 286 -30.88 27.14 -4.60
C ALA A 286 -30.74 27.37 -3.08
N TYR A 287 -29.53 27.30 -2.51
CA TYR A 287 -29.29 27.65 -1.12
C TYR A 287 -29.59 29.13 -0.83
N ARG A 288 -29.16 30.04 -1.71
CA ARG A 288 -29.44 31.49 -1.55
C ARG A 288 -30.92 31.83 -1.73
N THR A 289 -31.60 31.23 -2.70
CA THR A 289 -32.98 31.52 -3.08
C THR A 289 -34.01 30.75 -2.24
N VAL A 290 -33.66 29.58 -1.70
CA VAL A 290 -34.57 28.75 -0.90
C VAL A 290 -34.15 28.72 0.57
N CYS A 291 -32.90 28.36 0.90
CA CYS A 291 -32.48 28.24 2.30
C CYS A 291 -32.34 29.58 3.03
N THR A 292 -32.08 30.70 2.35
CA THR A 292 -32.06 32.03 3.02
C THR A 292 -33.45 32.52 3.45
N PRO A 293 -34.49 32.54 2.59
CA PRO A 293 -35.83 32.95 3.01
C PRO A 293 -36.49 31.91 3.93
N VAL A 294 -36.31 30.60 3.67
CA VAL A 294 -36.78 29.55 4.59
C VAL A 294 -36.05 29.62 5.93
N GLY A 295 -34.76 29.99 5.91
CA GLY A 295 -33.95 30.24 7.10
C GLY A 295 -34.45 31.43 7.93
N HIS A 296 -34.85 32.53 7.29
CA HIS A 296 -35.53 33.64 7.98
C HIS A 296 -36.89 33.18 8.52
N PHE A 297 -37.73 32.54 7.71
CA PHE A 297 -39.05 32.06 8.16
C PHE A 297 -38.97 31.10 9.35
N LEU A 298 -38.06 30.13 9.35
CA LEU A 298 -37.85 29.25 10.51
C LEU A 298 -37.26 29.99 11.72
N ARG A 299 -36.38 30.98 11.49
CA ARG A 299 -35.80 31.79 12.55
C ARG A 299 -36.84 32.67 13.24
N ASP A 300 -37.75 33.25 12.46
CA ASP A 300 -38.69 34.27 12.94
C ASP A 300 -40.05 33.67 13.36
N ALA A 301 -40.56 32.66 12.65
CA ALA A 301 -41.85 32.03 12.96
C ALA A 301 -41.75 30.87 13.97
N VAL A 302 -40.59 30.20 14.11
CA VAL A 302 -40.42 29.06 15.02
C VAL A 302 -39.39 29.35 16.11
N TRP A 303 -38.19 29.79 15.72
CA TRP A 303 -37.08 29.96 16.68
C TRP A 303 -37.25 31.18 17.60
N ALA A 304 -37.76 32.30 17.08
CA ALA A 304 -38.04 33.48 17.89
C ALA A 304 -39.11 33.25 18.98
N PRO A 305 -40.31 32.68 18.69
CA PRO A 305 -41.28 32.37 19.74
C PRO A 305 -40.79 31.26 20.69
N ALA A 306 -40.16 30.19 20.19
CA ALA A 306 -39.62 29.14 21.05
C ALA A 306 -38.54 29.68 22.01
N ARG A 307 -37.66 30.58 21.54
CA ARG A 307 -36.64 31.23 22.37
C ARG A 307 -37.22 32.22 23.38
N ARG A 308 -38.34 32.91 23.06
CA ARG A 308 -39.06 33.76 24.02
C ARG A 308 -39.69 32.91 25.12
N ALA A 309 -40.45 31.87 24.76
CA ALA A 309 -41.03 30.92 25.70
C ALA A 309 -39.98 30.23 26.59
N ALA A 310 -38.84 29.80 26.01
CA ALA A 310 -37.73 29.22 26.78
C ALA A 310 -37.05 30.24 27.71
N ALA A 311 -36.94 31.51 27.30
CA ALA A 311 -36.39 32.58 28.15
C ALA A 311 -37.35 33.00 29.28
N GLU A 312 -38.66 32.83 29.09
CA GLU A 312 -39.69 33.07 30.11
C GLU A 312 -39.76 31.90 31.10
N ALA A 313 -39.82 30.66 30.61
CA ALA A 313 -39.69 29.46 31.43
C ALA A 313 -38.36 29.45 32.21
N GLY A 314 -37.25 29.86 31.58
CA GLY A 314 -35.96 30.01 32.23
C GLY A 314 -35.92 31.10 33.31
N ARG A 315 -36.65 32.21 33.14
CA ARG A 315 -36.82 33.25 34.17
C ARG A 315 -37.68 32.76 35.34
N ALA A 316 -38.81 32.11 35.06
CA ALA A 316 -39.69 31.52 36.06
C ALA A 316 -39.01 30.40 36.87
N ALA A 317 -38.30 29.49 36.22
CA ALA A 317 -37.53 28.44 36.89
C ALA A 317 -36.41 29.04 37.76
N ARG A 318 -35.76 30.11 37.30
CA ARG A 318 -34.70 30.78 38.06
C ARG A 318 -35.24 31.53 39.28
N SER A 319 -36.42 32.16 39.20
CA SER A 319 -37.07 32.77 40.38
C SER A 319 -37.59 31.74 41.38
N ALA A 320 -38.14 30.62 40.91
CA ALA A 320 -38.50 29.50 41.78
C ALA A 320 -37.27 28.90 42.49
N LEU A 321 -36.14 28.76 41.78
CA LEU A 321 -34.88 28.29 42.36
C LEU A 321 -34.26 29.29 43.35
N THR A 322 -34.34 30.60 43.13
CA THR A 322 -33.88 31.57 44.15
C THR A 322 -34.75 31.51 45.39
N THR A 323 -36.08 31.43 45.24
CA THR A 323 -37.02 31.29 46.37
C THR A 323 -36.77 30.00 47.15
N ALA A 324 -36.59 28.87 46.47
CA ALA A 324 -36.24 27.59 47.10
C ALA A 324 -34.87 27.61 47.80
N ARG A 325 -33.89 28.34 47.22
CA ARG A 325 -32.55 28.49 47.82
C ARG A 325 -32.56 29.43 49.03
N GLU A 326 -33.44 30.42 49.05
CA GLU A 326 -33.69 31.31 50.18
C GLU A 326 -34.42 30.58 51.31
N THR A 327 -35.48 29.81 51.02
CA THR A 327 -36.16 28.99 52.04
C THR A 327 -35.23 27.93 52.63
N VAL A 328 -34.39 27.26 51.83
CA VAL A 328 -33.34 26.35 52.35
C VAL A 328 -32.30 27.09 53.19
N ARG A 329 -31.91 28.33 52.83
CA ARG A 329 -31.01 29.17 53.65
C ARG A 329 -31.68 29.69 54.92
N GLN A 330 -32.99 29.90 54.91
CA GLN A 330 -33.80 30.26 56.08
C GLN A 330 -33.87 29.05 57.02
N ALA A 331 -34.42 27.93 56.55
CA ALA A 331 -34.53 26.68 57.30
C ALA A 331 -33.18 26.18 57.83
N ARG A 332 -32.08 26.33 57.06
CA ARG A 332 -30.74 26.01 57.56
C ARG A 332 -30.31 26.96 58.69
N ARG A 333 -30.56 28.27 58.59
CA ARG A 333 -30.25 29.23 59.67
C ARG A 333 -31.11 28.99 60.91
N ASP A 334 -32.38 28.67 60.73
CA ASP A 334 -33.32 28.39 61.82
C ASP A 334 -32.98 27.07 62.51
N ALA A 335 -32.66 26.02 61.76
CA ALA A 335 -32.13 24.76 62.30
C ALA A 335 -30.77 24.94 63.00
N TRP A 336 -29.88 25.81 62.48
CA TRP A 336 -28.61 26.11 63.15
C TRP A 336 -28.81 26.87 64.47
N ARG A 337 -29.74 27.85 64.50
CA ARG A 337 -30.16 28.55 65.73
C ARG A 337 -30.81 27.60 66.74
N ALA A 338 -31.56 26.59 66.28
CA ALA A 338 -32.12 25.56 67.14
C ALA A 338 -31.06 24.59 67.69
N LEU A 339 -30.07 24.19 66.88
CA LEU A 339 -29.06 23.19 67.25
C LEU A 339 -27.96 23.71 68.18
N VAL A 340 -27.53 24.97 68.04
CA VAL A 340 -26.50 25.56 68.90
C VAL A 340 -27.07 26.35 70.08
N GLY A 341 -28.41 26.40 70.17
CA GLY A 341 -29.14 27.05 71.24
C GLY A 341 -29.20 28.57 71.06
N ALA A 342 -30.29 29.16 71.55
CA ALA A 342 -30.40 30.60 71.69
C ALA A 342 -29.51 31.08 72.86
N ALA A 343 -28.25 31.39 72.56
CA ALA A 343 -27.37 32.07 73.50
C ALA A 343 -27.87 33.52 73.73
N ALA A 344 -28.69 33.68 74.78
CA ALA A 344 -29.16 34.92 75.39
C ALA A 344 -29.89 35.95 74.49
N ALA A 345 -31.06 36.40 74.96
CA ALA A 345 -31.90 37.36 74.24
C ALA A 345 -31.55 38.83 74.57
N GLU A 346 -31.59 39.67 73.54
CA GLU A 346 -32.00 41.07 73.64
C GLU A 346 -33.20 41.23 72.67
N ARG A 347 -34.44 41.31 73.19
CA ARG A 347 -35.17 42.51 73.64
C ARG A 347 -35.32 43.59 72.55
N PRO A 348 -36.53 44.10 72.31
CA PRO A 348 -36.78 45.10 71.27
C PRO A 348 -36.19 46.46 71.66
N GLY A 349 -35.39 47.05 70.76
CA GLY A 349 -34.76 48.36 70.95
C GLY A 349 -35.01 49.29 69.75
N GLU A 350 -36.14 49.99 69.79
CA GLU A 350 -36.42 51.18 68.97
C GLU A 350 -36.99 52.27 69.91
N PRO A 351 -36.90 53.58 69.59
CA PRO A 351 -36.06 54.25 68.58
C PRO A 351 -35.37 55.56 69.07
N ARG A 352 -34.71 56.26 68.13
CA ARG A 352 -34.31 57.69 68.08
C ARG A 352 -32.86 58.09 68.44
N GLY A 353 -32.25 58.76 67.46
CA GLY A 353 -30.98 59.49 67.53
C GLY A 353 -30.74 60.34 66.27
N ILE A 354 -31.69 61.20 65.89
CA ILE A 354 -31.56 62.26 64.87
C ILE A 354 -31.41 63.57 65.69
N PRO A 355 -30.46 64.51 65.43
CA PRO A 355 -30.34 65.17 64.13
C PRO A 355 -28.96 65.72 63.66
N ALA A 356 -28.98 66.16 62.39
CA ALA A 356 -28.29 67.31 61.80
C ALA A 356 -26.74 67.37 61.74
N ARG A 357 -26.23 67.33 60.50
CA ARG A 357 -25.46 68.48 59.99
C ARG A 357 -25.87 68.83 58.55
N THR A 358 -26.19 70.09 58.34
CA THR A 358 -26.71 70.69 57.11
C THR A 358 -25.63 71.46 56.34
N LEU A 359 -25.98 71.84 55.09
CA LEU A 359 -25.48 72.95 54.27
C LEU A 359 -24.22 72.77 53.39
N GLY A 360 -24.39 73.22 52.13
CA GLY A 360 -23.49 73.09 50.98
C GLY A 360 -24.19 72.41 49.79
N SER A 361 -25.31 72.92 49.25
CA SER A 361 -25.39 74.14 48.39
C SER A 361 -24.37 74.04 47.24
N THR A 362 -24.71 73.83 45.96
CA THR A 362 -25.74 74.42 45.06
C THR A 362 -26.17 73.38 43.97
N THR A 363 -27.17 73.51 43.06
CA THR A 363 -28.25 74.49 42.77
C THR A 363 -29.43 73.80 42.00
N THR A 364 -30.38 74.58 41.47
CA THR A 364 -31.67 74.29 40.80
C THR A 364 -31.72 73.45 39.50
N VAL A 365 -32.93 72.93 39.22
CA VAL A 365 -33.57 72.64 37.90
C VAL A 365 -33.42 73.76 36.84
N PRO A 366 -33.85 73.61 35.56
CA PRO A 366 -33.93 72.44 34.64
C PRO A 366 -33.26 72.71 33.26
N SER A 367 -32.98 71.66 32.45
CA SER A 367 -32.80 71.77 30.97
C SER A 367 -32.89 70.35 30.37
N ALA A 368 -33.95 69.97 29.65
CA ALA A 368 -34.29 70.27 28.26
C ALA A 368 -33.41 69.55 27.20
N ALA A 369 -34.11 68.90 26.24
CA ALA A 369 -33.60 68.28 25.01
C ALA A 369 -32.61 67.09 25.12
N GLN A 370 -33.11 65.89 24.86
CA GLN A 370 -32.95 65.19 23.56
C GLN A 370 -33.90 63.97 23.56
N ALA A 371 -35.08 64.09 22.95
CA ALA A 371 -35.30 63.83 21.53
C ALA A 371 -35.18 62.33 21.22
N SER A 372 -36.29 61.61 21.45
CA SER A 372 -36.48 60.26 20.96
C SER A 372 -36.92 60.31 19.50
N GLU A 373 -36.22 59.62 18.60
CA GLU A 373 -36.71 59.36 17.25
C GLU A 373 -36.95 57.86 17.08
N SER A 374 -38.21 57.47 17.24
CA SER A 374 -38.78 56.32 16.54
C SER A 374 -39.23 56.79 15.15
N PRO A 375 -39.43 55.86 14.21
CA PRO A 375 -40.83 55.70 13.79
C PRO A 375 -41.27 54.23 13.69
N LEU A 376 -42.47 54.00 14.22
CA LEU A 376 -43.37 52.91 13.87
C LEU A 376 -44.59 53.53 13.17
N GLY A 377 -45.12 52.86 12.15
CA GLY A 377 -46.29 53.29 11.37
C GLY A 377 -45.93 53.61 9.92
N GLY A 378 -46.60 53.08 8.89
CA GLY A 378 -47.74 52.16 8.87
C GLY A 378 -48.99 52.75 8.22
N ASP A 379 -48.93 52.92 6.90
CA ASP A 379 -50.06 52.97 5.94
C ASP A 379 -51.17 54.05 6.16
N PRO A 380 -52.17 54.18 5.26
CA PRO A 380 -52.07 54.37 3.80
C PRO A 380 -52.91 55.59 3.29
N PHE A 381 -52.99 55.75 1.97
CA PHE A 381 -53.85 56.71 1.20
C PHE A 381 -53.46 58.21 1.17
N ALA A 382 -53.11 58.70 -0.02
CA ALA A 382 -53.78 59.84 -0.67
C ALA A 382 -53.44 59.88 -2.17
N LYS A 383 -54.42 60.21 -3.02
CA LYS A 383 -54.22 60.53 -4.45
C LYS A 383 -54.08 62.05 -4.61
N GLN A 384 -53.60 62.42 -5.81
CA GLN A 384 -53.99 63.62 -6.57
C GLN A 384 -53.14 64.88 -6.34
N GLY A 385 -52.72 65.47 -7.47
CA GLY A 385 -51.70 66.50 -7.62
C GLY A 385 -51.07 66.33 -8.99
#